data_AF-A0A090I497-F1
#
_entry.id   AF-A0A090I497-F1
#
_cell.length_a   1.000
_cell.length_b   1.000
_cell.length_c   1.000
_cell.angle_alpha   90.00
_cell.angle_beta   90.00
_cell.angle_gamma   90.00
#
_symmetry.space_group_name_H-M   'P 1'
#
loop_
_entity.id
_entity.type
_entity.pdbx_description
1 polymer ?
#
loop_
_entity_poly.entity_id
_entity_poly.type
_entity_poly.pdbx_seq_one_letter_code
_entity_poly.pdbx_strand_id
1 'polypeptide(L)'
;MFYEESEHIELKKSINRLPDALKSICAFCNHRGGSVFFGVTSSGEIKGVDVSDKVLLKISQQINRIRPEITPEIREINEDGKSLIEVKVLEGNNKPYFLNGIAYIRVGTEDKLIPPDELKRIIIEENRENWDEEIKTTANFDEIDKDTLDEFLIRARESRNFDIDVKVTVEDALERLALSKNGLLTNAAVLLFTRDPQKFFPQAQVRCAKFKGNDITQPFIDMAVIDGNIWEQIAETEKFILSNIKRAAWFETEKMERTEHFEYPFEAIREAIINAICHRDYRSSGNVQIRIFDNSMEIWNPGKLPEGMTIDLLKGNHTSKPRNKLIAQSLFLTKYIEQWGSGTNKMIEACVNEGLPEPDFNEVGDDFRVILTRSRVNEILENPDLINNRQWKAIDYLKSNDIITSIEYAELFNCSHRTARMDLKGLVDLGIFEKKGKGNQIHYILIRSYRQLPAIAGNGDGN
;
A
#
# COMPACT_ATOMS: atom_id res chain seq x y z
N MET A 1 -32.93 40.72 11.10
CA MET A 1 -31.45 40.62 10.93
C MET A 1 -30.98 41.53 9.80
N PHE A 2 -29.74 42.02 9.80
CA PHE A 2 -29.12 42.63 8.61
C PHE A 2 -28.34 41.56 7.87
N TYR A 3 -28.72 41.28 6.63
CA TYR A 3 -27.99 40.37 5.74
C TYR A 3 -26.93 41.17 4.97
N GLU A 4 -25.69 40.72 5.02
CA GLU A 4 -24.58 41.34 4.30
C GLU A 4 -23.83 40.26 3.49
N GLU A 5 -23.52 40.58 2.23
CA GLU A 5 -22.72 39.68 1.38
C GLU A 5 -21.29 39.58 1.93
N SER A 6 -20.73 38.38 1.87
CA SER A 6 -19.38 38.11 2.34
C SER A 6 -18.76 36.95 1.57
N GLU A 7 -17.57 36.53 2.02
CA GLU A 7 -16.91 35.30 1.54
C GLU A 7 -17.70 34.02 1.85
N HIS A 8 -18.73 34.09 2.71
CA HIS A 8 -19.55 32.93 3.10
C HIS A 8 -21.05 33.15 2.89
N ILE A 9 -21.47 34.33 2.44
CA ILE A 9 -22.88 34.69 2.28
C ILE A 9 -23.11 35.33 0.90
N GLU A 10 -24.07 34.78 0.16
CA GLU A 10 -24.57 35.32 -1.10
C GLU A 10 -26.06 35.64 -0.99
N LEU A 11 -26.48 36.81 -1.50
CA LEU A 11 -27.87 37.27 -1.41
C LEU A 11 -28.52 37.37 -2.79
N LYS A 12 -29.65 36.68 -2.97
CA LYS A 12 -30.43 36.73 -4.21
C LYS A 12 -31.85 37.20 -3.94
N LYS A 13 -32.26 38.27 -4.62
CA LYS A 13 -33.61 38.84 -4.45
C LYS A 13 -34.76 37.90 -4.80
N SER A 14 -34.54 36.90 -5.65
CA SER A 14 -35.58 35.96 -6.08
C SER A 14 -35.01 34.66 -6.63
N ILE A 15 -35.83 33.61 -6.67
CA ILE A 15 -35.47 32.29 -7.19
C ILE A 15 -35.06 32.28 -8.67
N ASN A 16 -35.48 33.30 -9.45
CA ASN A 16 -35.08 33.43 -10.85
C ASN A 16 -33.56 33.66 -11.01
N ARG A 17 -32.88 34.03 -9.93
CA ARG A 17 -31.41 34.16 -9.87
C ARG A 17 -30.70 32.85 -9.50
N LEU A 18 -31.40 31.72 -9.48
CA LEU A 18 -30.81 30.41 -9.25
C LEU A 18 -29.59 30.11 -10.15
N PRO A 19 -29.57 30.45 -11.46
CA PRO A 19 -28.37 30.23 -12.27
C PRO A 19 -27.12 30.98 -11.78
N ASP A 20 -27.31 32.18 -11.23
CA ASP A 20 -26.22 32.97 -10.64
C ASP A 20 -25.82 32.36 -9.29
N ALA A 21 -26.79 31.95 -8.48
CA ALA A 21 -26.54 31.28 -7.20
C ALA A 21 -25.76 29.97 -7.34
N LEU A 22 -25.97 29.20 -8.42
CA LEU A 22 -25.20 27.97 -8.66
C LEU A 22 -23.69 28.24 -8.77
N LYS A 23 -23.29 29.42 -9.29
CA LYS A 23 -21.87 29.81 -9.34
C LYS A 23 -21.33 30.00 -7.94
N SER A 24 -22.08 30.70 -7.09
CA SER A 24 -21.72 30.93 -5.69
C SER A 24 -21.67 29.62 -4.90
N ILE A 25 -22.63 28.72 -5.11
CA ILE A 25 -22.63 27.38 -4.50
C ILE A 25 -21.37 26.59 -4.92
N CYS A 26 -21.04 26.59 -6.22
CA CYS A 26 -19.82 25.95 -6.72
C CYS A 26 -18.55 26.59 -6.12
N ALA A 27 -18.53 27.93 -6.02
CA ALA A 27 -17.44 28.69 -5.44
C ALA A 27 -17.23 28.39 -3.95
N PHE A 28 -18.31 28.28 -3.18
CA PHE A 28 -18.28 27.90 -1.76
C PHE A 28 -17.76 26.47 -1.57
N CYS A 29 -18.15 25.52 -2.42
CA CYS A 29 -17.59 24.17 -2.38
C CYS A 29 -16.06 24.16 -2.62
N ASN A 30 -15.56 25.04 -3.49
CA ASN A 30 -14.12 25.17 -3.73
C ASN A 30 -13.38 25.97 -2.64
N HIS A 31 -14.09 26.79 -1.86
CA HIS A 31 -13.47 27.68 -0.89
C HIS A 31 -14.37 27.96 0.32
N ARG A 32 -14.03 27.32 1.46
CA ARG A 32 -14.53 27.62 2.82
C ARG A 32 -16.05 27.49 3.08
N GLY A 33 -16.82 26.94 2.14
CA GLY A 33 -18.28 26.77 2.31
C GLY A 33 -19.03 28.10 2.43
N GLY A 34 -20.35 28.01 2.62
CA GLY A 34 -21.20 29.20 2.74
C GLY A 34 -22.69 28.93 2.55
N SER A 35 -23.46 30.01 2.58
CA SER A 35 -24.91 30.01 2.40
C SER A 35 -25.34 30.98 1.30
N VAL A 36 -26.29 30.54 0.46
CA VAL A 36 -27.04 31.43 -0.43
C VAL A 36 -28.43 31.64 0.12
N PHE A 37 -28.84 32.91 0.27
CA PHE A 37 -30.20 33.27 0.68
C PHE A 37 -31.02 33.81 -0.50
N PHE A 38 -32.18 33.21 -0.73
CA PHE A 38 -33.17 33.74 -1.68
C PHE A 38 -34.27 34.54 -0.96
N GLY A 39 -34.64 35.68 -1.53
CA GLY A 39 -35.62 36.62 -0.98
C GLY A 39 -35.01 37.82 -0.27
N VAL A 40 -33.70 38.01 -0.39
CA VAL A 40 -32.96 39.15 0.17
C VAL A 40 -32.31 39.95 -0.97
N THR A 41 -32.45 41.27 -0.97
CA THR A 41 -31.76 42.13 -1.96
C THR A 41 -30.27 42.20 -1.66
N SER A 42 -29.47 42.66 -2.62
CA SER A 42 -28.03 42.90 -2.43
C SER A 42 -27.73 44.00 -1.39
N SER A 43 -28.74 44.80 -1.01
CA SER A 43 -28.64 45.78 0.09
C SER A 43 -29.06 45.22 1.44
N GLY A 44 -29.37 43.91 1.54
CA GLY A 44 -29.82 43.25 2.75
C GLY A 44 -31.31 43.40 3.06
N GLU A 45 -32.13 43.96 2.16
CA GLU A 45 -33.57 44.14 2.38
C GLU A 45 -34.33 42.83 2.15
N ILE A 46 -35.16 42.43 3.11
CA ILE A 46 -35.98 41.21 3.03
C ILE A 46 -37.23 41.48 2.16
N LYS A 47 -37.27 40.87 0.96
CA LYS A 47 -38.44 40.87 0.09
C LYS A 47 -39.32 39.63 0.27
N GLY A 48 -38.71 38.51 0.62
CA GLY A 48 -39.36 37.21 0.67
C GLY A 48 -39.48 36.54 -0.70
N VAL A 49 -39.75 35.23 -0.70
CA VAL A 49 -40.04 34.41 -1.86
C VAL A 49 -41.16 33.42 -1.54
N ASP A 50 -41.96 33.08 -2.54
CA ASP A 50 -42.95 32.01 -2.38
C ASP A 50 -42.24 30.65 -2.35
N VAL A 51 -42.33 29.97 -1.22
CA VAL A 51 -41.75 28.65 -1.03
C VAL A 51 -42.80 27.57 -1.33
N SER A 52 -42.41 26.58 -2.13
CA SER A 52 -43.23 25.40 -2.42
C SER A 52 -42.31 24.22 -2.69
N ASP A 53 -42.82 23.00 -2.52
CA ASP A 53 -42.06 21.77 -2.78
C ASP A 53 -41.47 21.73 -4.20
N LYS A 54 -42.19 22.29 -5.19
CA LYS A 54 -41.71 22.39 -6.58
C LYS A 54 -40.48 23.28 -6.70
N VAL A 55 -40.42 24.37 -5.93
CA VAL A 55 -39.27 25.29 -5.92
C VAL A 55 -38.07 24.60 -5.28
N LEU A 56 -38.24 23.96 -4.12
CA LEU A 56 -37.18 23.23 -3.43
C LEU A 56 -36.62 22.09 -4.30
N LEU A 57 -37.50 21.32 -4.95
CA LEU A 57 -37.10 20.26 -5.89
C LEU A 57 -36.31 20.83 -7.08
N LYS A 58 -36.74 21.97 -7.62
CA LYS A 58 -36.02 22.63 -8.72
C LYS A 58 -34.62 23.07 -8.31
N ILE A 59 -34.45 23.60 -7.10
CA ILE A 59 -33.13 23.98 -6.56
C ILE A 59 -32.24 22.73 -6.49
N SER A 60 -32.72 21.67 -5.84
CA SER A 60 -32.01 20.40 -5.72
C SER A 60 -31.57 19.85 -7.08
N GLN A 61 -32.50 19.78 -8.05
CA GLN A 61 -32.18 19.29 -9.41
C GLN A 61 -31.15 20.15 -10.15
N GLN A 62 -31.18 21.48 -9.96
CA GLN A 62 -30.21 22.35 -10.61
C GLN A 62 -28.81 22.26 -9.96
N ILE A 63 -28.74 21.99 -8.66
CA ILE A 63 -27.49 21.77 -7.94
C ILE A 63 -26.76 20.51 -8.45
N ASN A 64 -27.48 19.51 -8.97
CA ASN A 64 -26.89 18.32 -9.59
C ASN A 64 -26.04 18.61 -10.85
N ARG A 65 -25.96 19.86 -11.30
CA ARG A 65 -25.03 20.30 -12.36
C ARG A 65 -23.62 20.57 -11.83
N ILE A 66 -23.45 20.58 -10.52
CA ILE A 66 -22.18 20.70 -9.84
C ILE A 66 -21.57 19.29 -9.70
N ARG A 67 -20.29 19.17 -10.06
CA ARG A 67 -19.52 17.91 -10.04
C ARG A 67 -18.16 18.15 -9.39
N PRO A 68 -17.67 17.31 -8.46
CA PRO A 68 -18.34 16.13 -7.89
C PRO A 68 -19.70 16.44 -7.23
N GLU A 69 -20.53 15.42 -7.05
CA GLU A 69 -21.89 15.60 -6.53
C GLU A 69 -21.84 16.14 -5.08
N ILE A 70 -22.79 17.02 -4.75
CA ILE A 70 -22.89 17.66 -3.44
C ILE A 70 -24.28 17.46 -2.85
N THR A 71 -24.35 17.40 -1.52
CA THR A 71 -25.60 17.29 -0.77
C THR A 71 -25.80 18.56 0.07
N PRO A 72 -26.39 19.63 -0.49
CA PRO A 72 -26.62 20.87 0.23
C PRO A 72 -27.75 20.72 1.26
N GLU A 73 -27.70 21.54 2.30
CA GLU A 73 -28.81 21.72 3.22
C GLU A 73 -29.71 22.85 2.67
N ILE A 74 -30.94 22.53 2.30
CA ILE A 74 -31.91 23.48 1.77
C ILE A 74 -33.04 23.64 2.79
N ARG A 75 -33.23 24.87 3.29
CA ARG A 75 -34.23 25.16 4.33
C ARG A 75 -35.06 26.39 3.99
N GLU A 76 -36.32 26.36 4.38
CA GLU A 76 -37.16 27.57 4.47
C GLU A 76 -36.91 28.26 5.81
N ILE A 77 -36.75 29.58 5.76
CA ILE A 77 -36.58 30.44 6.94
C ILE A 77 -37.67 31.51 6.91
N ASN A 78 -38.29 31.78 8.05
CA ASN A 78 -39.28 32.84 8.19
C ASN A 78 -38.67 34.03 8.95
N GLU A 79 -38.56 35.18 8.29
CA GLU A 79 -38.00 36.42 8.85
C GLU A 79 -38.95 37.59 8.53
N ASP A 80 -39.30 38.39 9.54
CA ASP A 80 -40.21 39.54 9.41
C ASP A 80 -41.54 39.20 8.67
N GLY A 81 -42.07 37.99 8.90
CA GLY A 81 -43.30 37.51 8.28
C GLY A 81 -43.18 37.16 6.79
N LYS A 82 -41.95 37.06 6.27
CA LYS A 82 -41.64 36.69 4.88
C LYS A 82 -40.80 35.41 4.85
N SER A 83 -41.13 34.51 3.92
CA SER A 83 -40.35 33.29 3.70
C SER A 83 -39.09 33.57 2.87
N LEU A 84 -37.97 32.95 3.26
CA LEU A 84 -36.69 32.93 2.59
C LEU A 84 -36.27 31.48 2.34
N ILE A 85 -35.38 31.25 1.38
CA ILE A 85 -34.74 29.93 1.20
C ILE A 85 -33.25 30.08 1.44
N GLU A 86 -32.71 29.32 2.39
CA GLU A 86 -31.27 29.14 2.58
C GLU A 86 -30.82 27.86 1.88
N VAL A 87 -29.77 27.97 1.06
CA VAL A 87 -29.01 26.84 0.54
C VAL A 87 -27.63 26.90 1.15
N LYS A 88 -27.36 26.02 2.11
CA LYS A 88 -26.09 25.95 2.82
C LYS A 88 -25.25 24.79 2.29
N VAL A 89 -23.98 25.08 2.00
CA VAL A 89 -23.00 24.10 1.57
C VAL A 89 -21.74 24.18 2.43
N LEU A 90 -21.16 23.02 2.70
CA LEU A 90 -19.85 22.93 3.30
C LEU A 90 -18.77 23.12 2.25
N GLU A 91 -17.56 23.41 2.71
CA GLU A 91 -16.37 23.25 1.89
C GLU A 91 -16.28 21.79 1.41
N GLY A 92 -16.02 21.60 0.12
CA GLY A 92 -15.98 20.30 -0.49
C GLY A 92 -14.62 19.61 -0.30
N ASN A 93 -14.65 18.29 -0.14
CA ASN A 93 -13.46 17.45 0.10
C ASN A 93 -12.87 16.81 -1.16
N ASN A 94 -13.52 16.99 -2.32
CA ASN A 94 -13.09 16.42 -3.60
C ASN A 94 -12.89 17.55 -4.59
N LYS A 95 -12.01 18.50 -4.27
CA LYS A 95 -11.80 19.66 -5.13
C LYS A 95 -11.03 19.21 -6.38
N PRO A 96 -11.13 19.96 -7.49
CA PRO A 96 -12.04 21.07 -7.71
C PRO A 96 -13.48 20.62 -8.04
N TYR A 97 -14.45 21.42 -7.61
CA TYR A 97 -15.85 21.35 -8.03
C TYR A 97 -16.09 22.22 -9.26
N PHE A 98 -16.91 21.73 -10.17
CA PHE A 98 -17.22 22.32 -11.46
C PHE A 98 -18.72 22.48 -11.62
N LEU A 99 -19.15 23.66 -12.06
CA LEU A 99 -20.51 23.90 -12.55
C LEU A 99 -20.46 23.88 -14.09
N ASN A 100 -21.06 22.86 -14.70
CA ASN A 100 -21.01 22.64 -16.16
C ASN A 100 -19.58 22.70 -16.74
N GLY A 101 -18.61 22.11 -16.04
CA GLY A 101 -17.21 22.06 -16.48
C GLY A 101 -16.37 23.30 -16.13
N ILE A 102 -16.93 24.28 -15.43
CA ILE A 102 -16.20 25.49 -15.02
C ILE A 102 -16.08 25.53 -13.49
N ALA A 103 -14.85 25.67 -12.99
CA ALA A 103 -14.57 25.82 -11.57
C ALA A 103 -14.55 27.30 -11.16
N TYR A 104 -15.23 27.62 -10.06
CA TYR A 104 -15.33 28.96 -9.50
C TYR A 104 -14.73 29.00 -8.09
N ILE A 105 -14.22 30.16 -7.66
CA ILE A 105 -13.76 30.44 -6.30
C ILE A 105 -14.30 31.80 -5.83
N ARG A 106 -14.70 31.86 -4.56
CA ARG A 106 -15.21 33.07 -3.91
C ARG A 106 -14.04 33.92 -3.43
N VAL A 107 -13.99 35.19 -3.82
CA VAL A 107 -13.00 36.17 -3.33
C VAL A 107 -13.74 37.44 -2.92
N GLY A 108 -13.81 37.71 -1.62
CA GLY A 108 -14.72 38.73 -1.09
C GLY A 108 -16.19 38.37 -1.43
N THR A 109 -16.86 39.24 -2.16
CA THR A 109 -18.27 39.04 -2.61
C THR A 109 -18.39 38.57 -4.05
N GLU A 110 -17.27 38.32 -4.75
CA GLU A 110 -17.28 37.93 -6.17
C GLU A 110 -16.96 36.45 -6.37
N ASP A 111 -17.67 35.82 -7.32
CA ASP A 111 -17.38 34.48 -7.81
C ASP A 111 -16.47 34.57 -9.06
N LYS A 112 -15.20 34.20 -8.91
CA LYS A 112 -14.19 34.26 -9.98
C LYS A 112 -13.95 32.89 -10.58
N LEU A 113 -13.59 32.83 -11.86
CA LEU A 113 -13.07 31.58 -12.43
C LEU A 113 -11.75 31.24 -11.74
N ILE A 114 -11.56 29.96 -11.38
CA ILE A 114 -10.26 29.50 -10.91
C ILE A 114 -9.27 29.57 -12.08
N PRO A 115 -8.16 30.33 -11.97
CA PRO A 115 -7.15 30.38 -13.02
C PRO A 115 -6.54 29.00 -13.30
N PRO A 116 -6.09 28.70 -14.52
CA PRO A 116 -5.52 27.39 -14.87
C PRO A 116 -4.37 26.93 -13.96
N ASP A 117 -3.48 27.85 -13.55
CA ASP A 117 -2.35 27.52 -12.66
C ASP A 117 -2.82 27.16 -11.25
N GLU A 118 -3.82 27.87 -10.73
CA GLU A 118 -4.42 27.59 -9.43
C GLU A 118 -5.21 26.27 -9.48
N LEU A 119 -5.96 26.05 -10.57
CA LEU A 119 -6.69 24.80 -10.80
C LEU A 119 -5.73 23.62 -10.86
N LYS A 120 -4.59 23.77 -11.55
CA LYS A 120 -3.53 22.77 -11.60
C LYS A 120 -2.95 22.51 -10.21
N ARG A 121 -2.73 23.55 -9.40
CA ARG A 121 -2.26 23.39 -8.02
C ARG A 121 -3.26 22.60 -7.16
N ILE A 122 -4.55 22.96 -7.22
CA ILE A 122 -5.63 22.26 -6.51
C ILE A 122 -5.68 20.79 -6.93
N ILE A 123 -5.65 20.50 -8.24
CA ILE A 123 -5.67 19.12 -8.74
C ILE A 123 -4.45 18.33 -8.23
N ILE A 124 -3.26 18.94 -8.23
CA ILE A 124 -2.05 18.29 -7.71
C ILE A 124 -2.15 18.05 -6.20
N GLU A 125 -2.68 19.01 -5.44
CA GLU A 125 -2.87 18.91 -3.99
C GLU A 125 -3.89 17.82 -3.62
N GLU A 126 -5.02 17.74 -4.34
CA GLU A 126 -6.06 16.74 -4.14
C GLU A 126 -5.62 15.34 -4.61
N ASN A 127 -4.77 15.29 -5.64
CA ASN A 127 -4.10 14.05 -6.07
C ASN A 127 -2.89 13.69 -5.19
N ARG A 128 -2.57 14.43 -4.12
CA ARG A 128 -1.56 13.96 -3.18
C ARG A 128 -2.10 12.73 -2.48
N GLU A 129 -1.43 11.60 -2.70
CA GLU A 129 -1.54 10.39 -1.89
C GLU A 129 -1.06 10.68 -0.45
N ASN A 130 -1.89 11.39 0.31
CA ASN A 130 -1.62 11.82 1.69
C ASN A 130 -2.82 11.45 2.58
N TRP A 131 -3.46 10.31 2.29
CA TRP A 131 -4.63 9.86 3.06
C TRP A 131 -4.35 9.78 4.56
N ASP A 132 -3.13 9.36 4.90
CA ASP A 132 -2.72 9.15 6.27
C ASP A 132 -2.50 10.48 7.03
N GLU A 133 -2.33 11.60 6.33
CA GLU A 133 -2.31 12.96 6.88
C GLU A 133 -3.72 13.56 7.11
N GLU A 134 -4.76 12.99 6.50
CA GLU A 134 -6.13 13.52 6.61
C GLU A 134 -6.70 13.28 8.02
N ILE A 135 -7.63 14.16 8.44
CA ILE A 135 -8.43 14.00 9.66
C ILE A 135 -9.84 13.56 9.23
N LYS A 136 -10.07 12.24 9.15
CA LYS A 136 -11.38 11.68 8.74
C LYS A 136 -12.14 10.95 9.83
N THR A 137 -11.57 10.88 11.03
CA THR A 137 -12.16 10.13 12.14
C THR A 137 -12.65 11.07 13.24
N THR A 138 -13.49 10.55 14.11
CA THR A 138 -13.89 11.19 15.37
C THR A 138 -13.04 10.72 16.55
N ALA A 139 -11.88 10.11 16.27
CA ALA A 139 -10.97 9.62 17.30
C ALA A 139 -10.41 10.78 18.13
N ASN A 140 -10.25 10.55 19.42
CA ASN A 140 -9.67 11.51 20.36
C ASN A 140 -8.44 10.89 21.04
N PHE A 141 -7.69 11.70 21.78
CA PHE A 141 -6.44 11.29 22.41
C PHE A 141 -6.60 10.17 23.46
N ASP A 142 -7.79 9.97 24.05
CA ASP A 142 -8.02 8.90 25.04
C ASP A 142 -8.03 7.49 24.41
N GLU A 143 -8.29 7.41 23.10
CA GLU A 143 -8.24 6.16 22.32
C GLU A 143 -6.81 5.70 22.05
N ILE A 144 -5.81 6.58 22.24
CA ILE A 144 -4.40 6.27 22.04
C ILE A 144 -3.93 5.28 23.10
N ASP A 145 -3.30 4.21 22.64
CA ASP A 145 -2.51 3.33 23.45
C ASP A 145 -1.17 3.99 23.81
N LYS A 146 -1.14 4.55 25.02
CA LYS A 146 0.03 5.23 25.54
C LYS A 146 1.25 4.32 25.63
N ASP A 147 1.09 3.04 25.94
CA ASP A 147 2.22 2.12 26.08
C ASP A 147 2.90 1.88 24.72
N THR A 148 2.10 1.64 23.67
CA THR A 148 2.58 1.53 22.29
C THR A 148 3.27 2.82 21.82
N LEU A 149 2.72 4.00 22.16
CA LEU A 149 3.34 5.28 21.82
C LEU A 149 4.67 5.48 22.56
N ASP A 150 4.72 5.20 23.85
CA ASP A 150 5.93 5.33 24.67
C ASP A 150 7.04 4.40 24.14
N GLU A 151 6.72 3.14 23.82
CA GLU A 151 7.65 2.21 23.19
C GLU A 151 8.18 2.72 21.85
N PHE A 152 7.30 3.29 21.02
CA PHE A 152 7.68 3.90 19.76
C PHE A 152 8.67 5.06 19.96
N LEU A 153 8.39 5.97 20.90
CA LEU A 153 9.23 7.14 21.17
C LEU A 153 10.62 6.72 21.67
N ILE A 154 10.70 5.70 22.54
CA ILE A 154 11.96 5.12 23.00
C ILE A 154 12.74 4.58 21.80
N ARG A 155 12.12 3.74 20.96
CA ARG A 155 12.79 3.17 19.78
C ARG A 155 13.22 4.23 18.78
N ALA A 156 12.40 5.24 18.53
CA ALA A 156 12.73 6.34 17.61
C ALA A 156 13.94 7.15 18.09
N ARG A 157 14.02 7.40 19.40
CA ARG A 157 15.16 8.07 20.03
C ARG A 157 16.42 7.21 19.95
N GLU A 158 16.36 5.94 20.33
CA GLU A 158 17.52 5.04 20.32
C GLU A 158 18.02 4.74 18.89
N SER A 159 17.09 4.60 17.94
CA SER A 159 17.42 4.16 16.58
C SER A 159 17.90 5.29 15.69
N ARG A 160 17.32 6.49 15.83
CA ARG A 160 17.51 7.61 14.89
C ARG A 160 17.81 8.94 15.58
N ASN A 161 18.02 8.94 16.91
CA ASN A 161 18.27 10.15 17.71
C ASN A 161 17.19 11.22 17.51
N PHE A 162 15.92 10.78 17.40
CA PHE A 162 14.79 11.67 17.26
C PHE A 162 14.65 12.54 18.52
N ASP A 163 14.62 13.86 18.33
CA ASP A 163 14.66 14.85 19.42
C ASP A 163 13.30 15.00 20.10
N ILE A 164 12.99 14.06 20.99
CA ILE A 164 11.77 14.07 21.78
C ILE A 164 12.04 13.49 23.17
N ASP A 165 11.51 14.15 24.19
CA ASP A 165 11.52 13.59 25.54
C ASP A 165 10.47 12.47 25.62
N VAL A 166 10.81 11.35 26.26
CA VAL A 166 9.86 10.23 26.47
C VAL A 166 8.76 10.63 27.45
N LYS A 167 8.95 11.72 28.23
CA LYS A 167 7.98 12.22 29.21
C LYS A 167 7.03 13.31 28.69
N VAL A 168 6.98 13.56 27.39
CA VAL A 168 6.00 14.51 26.82
C VAL A 168 4.56 13.97 26.96
N THR A 169 3.58 14.86 26.86
CA THR A 169 2.17 14.46 26.77
C THR A 169 1.89 13.75 25.44
N VAL A 170 0.80 12.99 25.36
CA VAL A 170 0.39 12.29 24.14
C VAL A 170 0.14 13.29 23.01
N GLU A 171 -0.52 14.40 23.32
CA GLU A 171 -0.83 15.48 22.39
C GLU A 171 0.44 16.11 21.82
N ASP A 172 1.39 16.48 22.67
CA ASP A 172 2.66 17.07 22.25
C ASP A 172 3.49 16.09 21.42
N ALA A 173 3.46 14.79 21.77
CA ALA A 173 4.15 13.75 21.01
C ALA A 173 3.59 13.63 19.59
N LEU A 174 2.27 13.49 19.49
CA LEU A 174 1.60 13.31 18.21
C LEU A 174 1.69 14.56 17.33
N GLU A 175 1.65 15.77 17.91
CA GLU A 175 1.83 17.01 17.16
C GLU A 175 3.24 17.12 16.56
N ARG A 176 4.28 16.79 17.34
CA ARG A 176 5.67 16.77 16.84
C ARG A 176 5.91 15.74 15.73
N LEU A 177 5.18 14.63 15.77
CA LEU A 177 5.22 13.59 14.73
C LEU A 177 4.33 13.93 13.52
N ALA A 178 3.64 15.08 13.53
CA ALA A 178 2.60 15.45 12.56
C ALA A 178 1.43 14.46 12.48
N LEU A 179 1.22 13.69 13.56
CA LEU A 179 0.14 12.72 13.75
C LEU A 179 -1.11 13.36 14.39
N SER A 180 -1.03 14.62 14.79
CA SER A 180 -2.21 15.42 15.13
C SER A 180 -2.08 16.82 14.59
N LYS A 181 -3.23 17.45 14.29
CA LYS A 181 -3.30 18.84 13.84
C LYS A 181 -4.53 19.52 14.45
N ASN A 182 -4.33 20.69 15.05
CA ASN A 182 -5.39 21.47 15.71
C ASN A 182 -6.18 20.64 16.77
N GLY A 183 -5.49 19.78 17.52
CA GLY A 183 -6.11 18.92 18.54
C GLY A 183 -6.93 17.74 18.00
N LEU A 184 -6.81 17.42 16.71
CA LEU A 184 -7.47 16.27 16.08
C LEU A 184 -6.43 15.28 15.55
N LEU A 185 -6.73 13.98 15.62
CA LEU A 185 -5.85 12.90 15.18
C LEU A 185 -5.92 12.72 13.66
N THR A 186 -4.75 12.52 13.03
CA THR A 186 -4.70 12.08 11.64
C THR A 186 -5.05 10.60 11.51
N ASN A 187 -5.37 10.16 10.29
CA ASN A 187 -5.64 8.75 10.02
C ASN A 187 -4.43 7.86 10.35
N ALA A 188 -3.20 8.33 10.11
CA ALA A 188 -1.98 7.64 10.49
C ALA A 188 -1.90 7.41 12.00
N ALA A 189 -2.22 8.43 12.81
CA ALA A 189 -2.18 8.33 14.27
C ALA A 189 -3.14 7.28 14.79
N VAL A 190 -4.34 7.24 14.20
CA VAL A 190 -5.34 6.22 14.51
C VAL A 190 -4.79 4.82 14.24
N LEU A 191 -4.29 4.59 13.02
CA LEU A 191 -3.77 3.26 12.63
C LEU A 191 -2.52 2.82 13.39
N LEU A 192 -1.65 3.76 13.77
CA LEU A 192 -0.39 3.46 14.42
C LEU A 192 -0.53 3.28 15.94
N PHE A 193 -1.43 4.02 16.58
CA PHE A 193 -1.38 4.18 18.03
C PHE A 193 -2.71 4.06 18.76
N THR A 194 -3.85 3.85 18.10
CA THR A 194 -5.10 3.57 18.85
C THR A 194 -5.18 2.09 19.24
N ARG A 195 -5.89 1.81 20.34
CA ARG A 195 -6.12 0.43 20.81
C ARG A 195 -7.01 -0.38 19.86
N ASP A 196 -7.95 0.29 19.18
CA ASP A 196 -8.89 -0.34 18.24
C ASP A 196 -9.08 0.58 17.02
N PRO A 197 -8.14 0.58 16.06
CA PRO A 197 -8.29 1.38 14.85
C PRO A 197 -9.42 0.89 13.95
N GLN A 198 -9.84 -0.38 14.06
CA GLN A 198 -10.90 -0.95 13.24
C GLN A 198 -12.27 -0.34 13.54
N LYS A 199 -12.47 0.25 14.73
CA LYS A 199 -13.63 1.13 15.03
C LYS A 199 -13.80 2.26 14.01
N PHE A 200 -12.70 2.80 13.48
CA PHE A 200 -12.70 3.90 12.52
C PHE A 200 -12.44 3.42 11.08
N PHE A 201 -11.64 2.37 10.93
CA PHE A 201 -11.29 1.78 9.64
C PHE A 201 -11.49 0.25 9.67
N PRO A 202 -12.73 -0.25 9.54
CA PRO A 202 -13.02 -1.69 9.61
C PRO A 202 -12.25 -2.52 8.57
N GLN A 203 -11.84 -1.90 7.47
CA GLN A 203 -11.05 -2.52 6.42
C GLN A 203 -9.55 -2.69 6.77
N ALA A 204 -9.04 -1.99 7.78
CA ALA A 204 -7.61 -1.94 8.10
C ALA A 204 -7.15 -3.20 8.86
N GLN A 205 -7.21 -4.35 8.20
CA GLN A 205 -6.87 -5.66 8.76
C GLN A 205 -6.01 -6.45 7.77
N VAL A 206 -5.25 -7.42 8.28
CA VAL A 206 -4.54 -8.41 7.47
C VAL A 206 -5.25 -9.76 7.58
N ARG A 207 -5.65 -10.33 6.45
CA ARG A 207 -6.26 -11.67 6.40
C ARG A 207 -5.22 -12.70 6.01
N CYS A 208 -4.96 -13.66 6.88
CA CYS A 208 -4.01 -14.72 6.62
C CYS A 208 -4.72 -16.06 6.47
N ALA A 209 -4.27 -16.87 5.52
CA ALA A 209 -4.83 -18.19 5.25
C ALA A 209 -3.75 -19.15 4.74
N LYS A 210 -3.65 -20.34 5.36
CA LYS A 210 -2.91 -21.48 4.82
C LYS A 210 -3.89 -22.41 4.12
N PHE A 211 -3.68 -22.65 2.84
CA PHE A 211 -4.51 -23.55 2.03
C PHE A 211 -3.88 -24.94 1.96
N LYS A 212 -4.73 -25.95 1.75
CA LYS A 212 -4.26 -27.28 1.35
C LYS A 212 -3.92 -27.27 -0.14
N GLY A 213 -2.69 -27.63 -0.52
CA GLY A 213 -2.28 -27.60 -1.92
C GLY A 213 -1.99 -26.18 -2.42
N ASN A 214 -2.23 -25.97 -3.72
CA ASN A 214 -1.85 -24.74 -4.44
C ASN A 214 -3.06 -24.01 -5.07
N ASP A 215 -4.27 -24.24 -4.54
CA ASP A 215 -5.51 -23.68 -5.08
C ASP A 215 -6.35 -23.07 -3.95
N ILE A 216 -6.81 -21.83 -4.15
CA ILE A 216 -7.62 -21.08 -3.19
C ILE A 216 -9.00 -21.71 -2.92
N THR A 217 -9.48 -22.56 -3.83
CA THR A 217 -10.74 -23.28 -3.66
C THR A 217 -10.63 -24.45 -2.69
N GLN A 218 -9.41 -24.80 -2.27
CA GLN A 218 -9.17 -25.87 -1.30
C GLN A 218 -9.47 -25.40 0.13
N PRO A 219 -9.77 -26.34 1.05
CA PRO A 219 -10.00 -26.01 2.45
C PRO A 219 -8.81 -25.28 3.08
N PHE A 220 -9.13 -24.34 3.96
CA PHE A 220 -8.15 -23.71 4.85
C PHE A 220 -7.66 -24.74 5.87
N ILE A 221 -6.34 -24.86 6.01
CA ILE A 221 -5.68 -25.59 7.10
C ILE A 221 -5.65 -24.70 8.33
N ASP A 222 -5.36 -23.41 8.14
CA ASP A 222 -5.32 -22.40 9.19
C ASP A 222 -5.76 -21.05 8.61
N MET A 223 -6.36 -20.20 9.44
CA MET A 223 -6.83 -18.87 9.06
C MET A 223 -6.79 -17.94 10.27
N ALA A 224 -6.32 -16.71 10.03
CA ALA A 224 -6.39 -15.63 11.01
C ALA A 224 -6.86 -14.33 10.33
N VAL A 225 -7.67 -13.56 11.06
CA VAL A 225 -7.91 -12.14 10.75
C VAL A 225 -7.17 -11.36 11.81
N ILE A 226 -6.22 -10.55 11.38
CA ILE A 226 -5.30 -9.83 12.26
C ILE A 226 -5.72 -8.36 12.27
N ASP A 227 -6.22 -7.97 13.44
CA ASP A 227 -6.69 -6.63 13.77
C ASP A 227 -5.69 -5.93 14.69
N GLY A 228 -6.07 -4.77 15.23
CA GLY A 228 -5.21 -3.95 16.07
C GLY A 228 -4.44 -2.90 15.28
N ASN A 229 -3.53 -2.22 15.96
CA ASN A 229 -2.69 -1.19 15.35
C ASN A 229 -1.65 -1.80 14.39
N ILE A 230 -1.01 -0.94 13.59
CA ILE A 230 -0.04 -1.37 12.58
C ILE A 230 1.11 -2.21 13.17
N TRP A 231 1.54 -1.92 14.40
CA TRP A 231 2.63 -2.66 15.04
C TRP A 231 2.22 -4.08 15.39
N GLU A 232 1.02 -4.24 15.94
CA GLU A 232 0.39 -5.55 16.21
C GLU A 232 0.17 -6.33 14.92
N GLN A 233 -0.35 -5.66 13.88
CA GLN A 233 -0.56 -6.29 12.57
C GLN A 233 0.75 -6.82 11.98
N ILE A 234 1.86 -6.09 12.07
CA ILE A 234 3.17 -6.57 11.60
C ILE A 234 3.60 -7.81 12.40
N ALA A 235 3.59 -7.73 13.73
CA ALA A 235 4.10 -8.78 14.61
C ALA A 235 3.27 -10.07 14.53
N GLU A 236 1.94 -9.97 14.56
CA GLU A 236 1.07 -11.13 14.52
C GLU A 236 1.00 -11.75 13.11
N THR A 237 1.17 -10.95 12.04
CA THR A 237 1.27 -11.49 10.67
C THR A 237 2.55 -12.31 10.50
N GLU A 238 3.68 -11.78 10.98
CA GLU A 238 4.96 -12.49 10.96
C GLU A 238 4.86 -13.83 11.73
N LYS A 239 4.29 -13.79 12.94
CA LYS A 239 4.05 -14.98 13.77
C LYS A 239 3.14 -16.00 13.09
N PHE A 240 2.06 -15.56 12.43
CA PHE A 240 1.18 -16.46 11.67
C PHE A 240 1.95 -17.16 10.54
N ILE A 241 2.74 -16.42 9.76
CA ILE A 241 3.55 -16.96 8.67
C ILE A 241 4.55 -17.98 9.21
N LEU A 242 5.34 -17.61 10.22
CA LEU A 242 6.38 -18.49 10.79
C LEU A 242 5.80 -19.78 11.40
N SER A 243 4.55 -19.74 11.87
CA SER A 243 3.85 -20.92 12.39
C SER A 243 3.28 -21.83 11.29
N ASN A 244 3.14 -21.32 10.06
CA ASN A 244 2.49 -22.01 8.94
C ASN A 244 3.44 -22.38 7.79
N ILE A 245 4.72 -21.99 7.86
CA ILE A 245 5.76 -22.40 6.90
C ILE A 245 6.64 -23.51 7.49
N LYS A 246 7.24 -24.31 6.62
CA LYS A 246 8.11 -25.41 7.06
C LYS A 246 9.46 -24.88 7.56
N ARG A 247 10.04 -25.60 8.52
CA ARG A 247 11.44 -25.50 8.95
C ARG A 247 12.17 -26.74 8.44
N ALA A 248 13.02 -26.56 7.43
CA ALA A 248 13.98 -27.57 7.04
C ALA A 248 15.22 -27.43 7.93
N ALA A 249 15.94 -28.52 8.15
CA ALA A 249 17.21 -28.43 8.82
C ALA A 249 18.18 -29.46 8.27
N TRP A 250 19.40 -29.02 8.02
CA TRP A 250 20.46 -29.88 7.51
C TRP A 250 21.77 -29.57 8.23
N PHE A 251 22.74 -30.46 8.03
CA PHE A 251 24.12 -30.22 8.46
C PHE A 251 24.86 -29.61 7.28
N GLU A 252 25.35 -28.38 7.42
CA GLU A 252 26.34 -27.84 6.49
C GLU A 252 27.65 -28.61 6.68
N THR A 253 28.31 -29.00 5.59
CA THR A 253 29.53 -29.82 5.57
C THR A 253 30.69 -29.21 6.39
N GLU A 254 30.64 -27.91 6.65
CA GLU A 254 31.64 -27.15 7.42
C GLU A 254 31.23 -26.87 8.87
N LYS A 255 30.00 -27.21 9.28
CA LYS A 255 29.48 -26.96 10.64
C LYS A 255 29.07 -28.26 11.33
N MET A 256 29.57 -28.46 12.55
CA MET A 256 29.11 -29.54 13.44
C MET A 256 27.68 -29.32 13.95
N GLU A 257 27.17 -28.10 13.85
CA GLU A 257 25.85 -27.70 14.32
C GLU A 257 24.82 -27.73 13.17
N ARG A 258 23.63 -28.26 13.49
CA ARG A 258 22.47 -28.28 12.60
C ARG A 258 21.98 -26.85 12.39
N THR A 259 21.93 -26.39 11.15
CA THR A 259 21.32 -25.10 10.81
C THR A 259 19.85 -25.33 10.45
N GLU A 260 18.97 -24.51 11.04
CA GLU A 260 17.56 -24.50 10.70
C GLU A 260 17.30 -23.39 9.68
N HIS A 261 16.60 -23.74 8.61
CA HIS A 261 16.25 -22.82 7.55
C HIS A 261 14.73 -22.85 7.33
N PHE A 262 14.12 -21.68 7.37
CA PHE A 262 12.72 -21.54 7.01
C PHE A 262 12.54 -21.68 5.51
N GLU A 263 11.30 -22.00 5.10
CA GLU A 263 10.95 -22.13 3.69
C GLU A 263 11.20 -20.85 2.87
N TYR A 264 11.13 -19.69 3.53
CA TYR A 264 11.36 -18.37 2.98
C TYR A 264 12.28 -17.56 3.90
N PRO A 265 13.17 -16.69 3.35
CA PRO A 265 14.04 -15.84 4.15
C PRO A 265 13.22 -14.90 5.04
N PHE A 266 13.63 -14.77 6.30
CA PHE A 266 13.00 -13.86 7.25
C PHE A 266 12.98 -12.41 6.75
N GLU A 267 14.09 -11.95 6.16
CA GLU A 267 14.20 -10.60 5.60
C GLU A 267 13.18 -10.36 4.47
N ALA A 268 12.95 -11.35 3.60
CA ALA A 268 11.98 -11.25 2.52
C ALA A 268 10.54 -11.21 3.04
N ILE A 269 10.22 -12.04 4.04
CA ILE A 269 8.91 -12.05 4.71
C ILE A 269 8.64 -10.67 5.34
N ARG A 270 9.59 -10.19 6.15
CA ARG A 270 9.48 -8.92 6.86
C ARG A 270 9.28 -7.75 5.90
N GLU A 271 10.11 -7.66 4.86
CA GLU A 271 10.01 -6.62 3.85
C GLU A 271 8.66 -6.66 3.10
N ALA A 272 8.16 -7.84 2.74
CA ALA A 272 6.88 -8.00 2.06
C ALA A 272 5.70 -7.54 2.93
N ILE A 273 5.67 -7.91 4.22
CA ILE A 273 4.62 -7.50 5.17
C ILE A 273 4.64 -5.98 5.35
N ILE A 274 5.83 -5.41 5.62
CA ILE A 274 5.96 -3.99 5.90
C ILE A 274 5.58 -3.16 4.66
N ASN A 275 6.02 -3.59 3.46
CA ASN A 275 5.63 -2.92 2.22
C ASN A 275 4.12 -3.00 1.97
N ALA A 276 3.50 -4.16 2.25
CA ALA A 276 2.05 -4.29 2.11
C ALA A 276 1.32 -3.27 3.01
N ILE A 277 1.68 -3.18 4.30
CA ILE A 277 1.03 -2.27 5.25
C ILE A 277 1.35 -0.79 4.96
N CYS A 278 2.61 -0.47 4.62
CA CYS A 278 3.08 0.89 4.37
C CYS A 278 2.48 1.47 3.09
N HIS A 279 2.37 0.68 2.02
CA HIS A 279 1.92 1.14 0.71
C HIS A 279 0.46 0.82 0.39
N ARG A 280 -0.28 0.24 1.34
CA ARG A 280 -1.71 -0.07 1.21
C ARG A 280 -2.52 1.17 0.85
N ASP A 281 -3.46 1.02 -0.08
CA ASP A 281 -4.55 1.97 -0.24
C ASP A 281 -5.61 1.76 0.84
N TYR A 282 -5.53 2.56 1.90
CA TYR A 282 -6.48 2.52 3.02
C TYR A 282 -7.88 3.05 2.67
N ARG A 283 -8.06 3.67 1.49
CA ARG A 283 -9.39 4.04 0.97
C ARG A 283 -10.14 2.83 0.39
N SER A 284 -9.42 1.80 -0.04
CA SER A 284 -10.02 0.57 -0.54
C SER A 284 -10.71 -0.21 0.57
N SER A 285 -11.86 -0.81 0.27
CA SER A 285 -12.54 -1.74 1.19
C SER A 285 -11.86 -3.11 1.27
N GLY A 286 -10.88 -3.39 0.41
CA GLY A 286 -10.12 -4.64 0.42
C GLY A 286 -9.13 -4.70 1.59
N ASN A 287 -8.78 -5.92 2.04
CA ASN A 287 -7.77 -6.16 3.07
C ASN A 287 -6.43 -6.56 2.43
N VAL A 288 -5.32 -6.38 3.16
CA VAL A 288 -4.09 -7.12 2.82
C VAL A 288 -4.37 -8.60 3.06
N GLN A 289 -3.92 -9.46 2.14
CA GLN A 289 -4.12 -10.90 2.26
C GLN A 289 -2.79 -11.64 2.14
N ILE A 290 -2.51 -12.49 3.12
CA ILE A 290 -1.40 -13.44 3.09
C ILE A 290 -1.98 -14.83 2.79
N ARG A 291 -1.60 -15.39 1.64
CA ARG A 291 -2.07 -16.70 1.19
C ARG A 291 -0.87 -17.63 1.11
N ILE A 292 -0.85 -18.64 1.98
CA ILE A 292 0.23 -19.63 2.03
C ILE A 292 -0.28 -20.90 1.34
N PHE A 293 0.45 -21.34 0.32
CA PHE A 293 0.21 -22.57 -0.43
C PHE A 293 1.34 -23.57 -0.15
N ASP A 294 1.32 -24.75 -0.76
CA ASP A 294 2.38 -25.75 -0.56
C ASP A 294 3.68 -25.42 -1.31
N ASN A 295 3.57 -24.64 -2.39
CA ASN A 295 4.71 -24.28 -3.25
C ASN A 295 4.99 -22.77 -3.30
N SER A 296 4.17 -21.94 -2.67
CA SER A 296 4.34 -20.48 -2.69
C SER A 296 3.64 -19.79 -1.53
N MET A 297 4.04 -18.54 -1.30
CA MET A 297 3.30 -17.59 -0.48
C MET A 297 3.01 -16.34 -1.31
N GLU A 298 1.74 -15.91 -1.30
CA GLU A 298 1.29 -14.70 -1.99
C GLU A 298 0.87 -13.63 -0.99
N ILE A 299 1.33 -12.40 -1.20
CA ILE A 299 0.92 -11.20 -0.47
C ILE A 299 0.15 -10.32 -1.44
N TRP A 300 -1.13 -10.14 -1.17
CA TRP A 300 -2.02 -9.26 -1.94
C TRP A 300 -2.25 -7.98 -1.16
N ASN A 301 -1.97 -6.84 -1.78
CA ASN A 301 -2.09 -5.53 -1.18
C ASN A 301 -3.03 -4.65 -2.00
N PRO A 302 -4.10 -4.08 -1.40
CA PRO A 302 -4.94 -3.12 -2.06
C PRO A 302 -4.16 -1.89 -2.55
N GLY A 303 -4.38 -1.54 -3.81
CA GLY A 303 -3.73 -0.41 -4.46
C GLY A 303 -2.68 -0.83 -5.49
N LYS A 304 -2.46 0.06 -6.45
CA LYS A 304 -1.47 -0.08 -7.52
C LYS A 304 -0.13 0.57 -7.16
N LEU A 305 0.85 0.37 -8.02
CA LEU A 305 2.09 1.12 -7.97
C LEU A 305 1.82 2.63 -8.17
N PRO A 306 2.60 3.51 -7.50
CA PRO A 306 2.51 4.94 -7.72
C PRO A 306 2.75 5.32 -9.18
N GLU A 307 2.16 6.42 -9.62
CA GLU A 307 2.31 6.88 -11.01
C GLU A 307 3.79 7.06 -11.39
N GLY A 308 4.16 6.47 -12.54
CA GLY A 308 5.53 6.47 -13.06
C GLY A 308 6.44 5.37 -12.46
N MET A 309 5.92 4.52 -11.57
CA MET A 309 6.61 3.32 -11.10
C MET A 309 6.18 2.09 -11.91
N THR A 310 7.11 1.21 -12.24
CA THR A 310 6.87 -0.05 -12.96
C THR A 310 7.53 -1.21 -12.22
N ILE A 311 7.10 -2.43 -12.50
CA ILE A 311 7.70 -3.65 -11.94
C ILE A 311 9.22 -3.72 -12.24
N ASP A 312 9.63 -3.36 -13.45
CA ASP A 312 11.05 -3.36 -13.82
C ASP A 312 11.86 -2.35 -13.00
N LEU A 313 11.29 -1.19 -12.68
CA LEU A 313 11.94 -0.19 -11.82
C LEU A 313 12.06 -0.66 -10.37
N LEU A 314 11.11 -1.44 -9.86
CA LEU A 314 11.17 -2.02 -8.51
C LEU A 314 12.32 -3.02 -8.33
N LYS A 315 12.73 -3.69 -9.42
CA LYS A 315 13.88 -4.59 -9.46
C LYS A 315 15.21 -3.87 -9.69
N GLY A 316 15.19 -2.55 -9.82
CA GLY A 316 16.35 -1.70 -10.05
C GLY A 316 16.50 -0.61 -9.01
N ASN A 317 17.34 0.38 -9.30
CA ASN A 317 17.49 1.54 -8.42
C ASN A 317 16.31 2.50 -8.63
N HIS A 318 15.60 2.81 -7.54
CA HIS A 318 14.52 3.77 -7.55
C HIS A 318 14.48 4.59 -6.26
N THR A 319 13.83 5.75 -6.31
CA THR A 319 13.55 6.53 -5.10
C THR A 319 12.32 5.97 -4.38
N SER A 320 12.28 6.09 -3.06
CA SER A 320 11.09 5.72 -2.29
C SER A 320 10.02 6.80 -2.44
N LYS A 321 8.82 6.41 -2.86
CA LYS A 321 7.62 7.25 -2.94
C LYS A 321 6.49 6.56 -2.16
N PRO A 322 6.44 6.70 -0.83
CA PRO A 322 5.40 6.06 -0.03
C PRO A 322 4.03 6.70 -0.26
N ARG A 323 3.01 5.85 -0.36
CA ARG A 323 1.58 6.24 -0.46
C ARG A 323 1.06 6.82 0.86
N ASN A 324 1.61 6.36 1.99
CA ASN A 324 1.26 6.81 3.33
C ASN A 324 2.54 7.35 4.00
N LYS A 325 2.73 8.67 3.97
CA LYS A 325 4.00 9.31 4.34
C LYS A 325 4.27 9.29 5.84
N LEU A 326 3.26 9.56 6.66
CA LEU A 326 3.36 9.55 8.11
C LEU A 326 3.56 8.11 8.62
N ILE A 327 2.85 7.13 8.04
CA ILE A 327 3.07 5.70 8.34
C ILE A 327 4.52 5.31 7.99
N ALA A 328 4.97 5.64 6.77
CA ALA A 328 6.35 5.37 6.34
C ALA A 328 7.39 6.07 7.23
N GLN A 329 7.13 7.30 7.65
CA GLN A 329 8.01 8.05 8.55
C GLN A 329 8.12 7.37 9.92
N SER A 330 7.02 6.91 10.50
CA SER A 330 7.04 6.16 11.77
C SER A 330 7.79 4.83 11.64
N LEU A 331 7.59 4.08 10.56
CA LEU A 331 8.34 2.84 10.29
C LEU A 331 9.84 3.12 10.08
N PHE A 332 10.19 4.25 9.46
CA PHE A 332 11.59 4.65 9.26
C PHE A 332 12.28 5.04 10.58
N LEU A 333 11.58 5.78 11.45
CA LEU A 333 12.07 6.18 12.77
C LEU A 333 12.42 4.96 13.65
N THR A 334 11.70 3.85 13.48
CA THR A 334 11.87 2.60 14.21
C THR A 334 12.72 1.55 13.48
N LYS A 335 13.37 1.89 12.35
CA LYS A 335 14.18 0.98 11.52
C LYS A 335 13.43 -0.24 10.96
N TYR A 336 12.10 -0.13 10.80
CA TYR A 336 11.34 -1.11 10.05
C TYR A 336 11.56 -0.95 8.54
N ILE A 337 11.80 0.27 8.06
CA ILE A 337 12.13 0.55 6.64
C ILE A 337 13.33 1.48 6.47
N GLU A 338 13.88 1.48 5.26
CA GLU A 338 14.80 2.51 4.76
C GLU A 338 14.13 3.35 3.66
N GLN A 339 14.43 4.65 3.57
CA GLN A 339 13.81 5.56 2.60
C GLN A 339 14.54 5.67 1.24
N TRP A 340 15.49 4.77 0.97
CA TRP A 340 16.34 4.80 -0.22
C TRP A 340 15.84 3.93 -1.38
N GLY A 341 14.64 3.34 -1.28
CA GLY A 341 14.10 2.45 -2.31
C GLY A 341 14.91 1.17 -2.49
N SER A 342 15.59 0.69 -1.45
CA SER A 342 16.40 -0.53 -1.49
C SER A 342 15.68 -1.77 -0.99
N GLY A 343 14.48 -1.60 -0.41
CA GLY A 343 13.74 -2.68 0.25
C GLY A 343 13.40 -3.86 -0.66
N THR A 344 12.80 -3.60 -1.83
CA THR A 344 12.51 -4.63 -2.82
C THR A 344 13.76 -5.37 -3.30
N ASN A 345 14.86 -4.65 -3.53
CA ASN A 345 16.13 -5.24 -3.92
C ASN A 345 16.71 -6.13 -2.83
N LYS A 346 16.64 -5.72 -1.55
CA LYS A 346 17.04 -6.56 -0.42
C LYS A 346 16.21 -7.84 -0.32
N MET A 347 14.89 -7.75 -0.51
CA MET A 347 14.01 -8.92 -0.55
C MET A 347 14.37 -9.87 -1.69
N ILE A 348 14.68 -9.34 -2.89
CA ILE A 348 15.16 -10.13 -4.03
C ILE A 348 16.49 -10.80 -3.68
N GLU A 349 17.45 -10.06 -3.13
CA GLU A 349 18.75 -10.58 -2.73
C GLU A 349 18.64 -11.66 -1.65
N ALA A 350 17.81 -11.46 -0.63
CA ALA A 350 17.56 -12.43 0.43
C ALA A 350 17.03 -13.76 -0.14
N CYS A 351 16.03 -13.70 -1.04
CA CYS A 351 15.50 -14.90 -1.70
C CYS A 351 16.58 -15.61 -2.51
N VAL A 352 17.29 -14.87 -3.36
CA VAL A 352 18.32 -15.46 -4.23
C VAL A 352 19.47 -16.05 -3.42
N ASN A 353 19.90 -15.40 -2.34
CA ASN A 353 21.00 -15.87 -1.50
C ASN A 353 20.67 -17.19 -0.77
N GLU A 354 19.39 -17.44 -0.47
CA GLU A 354 18.93 -18.69 0.14
C GLU A 354 18.43 -19.74 -0.89
N GLY A 355 18.69 -19.52 -2.18
CA GLY A 355 18.34 -20.49 -3.22
C GLY A 355 16.91 -20.42 -3.73
N LEU A 356 16.12 -19.44 -3.30
CA LEU A 356 14.79 -19.19 -3.84
C LEU A 356 14.87 -18.43 -5.18
N PRO A 357 13.91 -18.64 -6.08
CA PRO A 357 13.70 -17.73 -7.22
C PRO A 357 13.52 -16.28 -6.75
N GLU A 358 13.75 -15.33 -7.66
CA GLU A 358 13.36 -13.95 -7.39
C GLU A 358 11.85 -13.87 -7.10
N PRO A 359 11.42 -13.03 -6.15
CA PRO A 359 10.02 -12.70 -5.98
C PRO A 359 9.39 -12.21 -7.29
N ASP A 360 8.15 -12.65 -7.53
CA ASP A 360 7.36 -12.15 -8.65
C ASP A 360 6.43 -11.03 -8.18
N PHE A 361 6.43 -9.92 -8.91
CA PHE A 361 5.67 -8.71 -8.60
C PHE A 361 4.68 -8.47 -9.72
N ASN A 362 3.39 -8.36 -9.42
CA ASN A 362 2.34 -8.19 -10.41
C ASN A 362 1.25 -7.23 -9.94
N GLU A 363 0.63 -6.51 -10.86
CA GLU A 363 -0.64 -5.82 -10.62
C GLU A 363 -1.80 -6.67 -11.15
N VAL A 364 -2.77 -6.99 -10.30
CA VAL A 364 -3.94 -7.80 -10.66
C VAL A 364 -5.20 -7.02 -10.29
N GLY A 365 -5.90 -6.49 -11.30
CA GLY A 365 -7.04 -5.61 -11.07
C GLY A 365 -6.57 -4.30 -10.44
N ASP A 366 -7.01 -4.03 -9.20
CA ASP A 366 -6.59 -2.87 -8.39
C ASP A 366 -5.68 -3.27 -7.21
N ASP A 367 -5.20 -4.50 -7.18
CA ASP A 367 -4.28 -5.01 -6.15
C ASP A 367 -2.86 -5.16 -6.70
N PHE A 368 -1.88 -4.88 -5.85
CA PHE A 368 -0.48 -5.26 -6.06
C PHE A 368 -0.20 -6.59 -5.36
N ARG A 369 0.50 -7.49 -6.04
CA ARG A 369 0.75 -8.85 -5.56
C ARG A 369 2.24 -9.17 -5.59
N VAL A 370 2.74 -9.69 -4.48
CA VAL A 370 4.09 -10.28 -4.35
C VAL A 370 3.94 -11.79 -4.20
N ILE A 371 4.71 -12.57 -4.95
CA ILE A 371 4.75 -14.04 -4.84
C ILE A 371 6.17 -14.45 -4.46
N LEU A 372 6.30 -15.11 -3.30
CA LEU A 372 7.50 -15.84 -2.92
C LEU A 372 7.29 -17.30 -3.30
N THR A 373 8.10 -17.81 -4.22
CA THR A 373 8.02 -19.22 -4.63
C THR A 373 8.95 -20.05 -3.76
N ARG A 374 8.45 -21.19 -3.26
CA ARG A 374 9.23 -22.11 -2.43
C ARG A 374 10.52 -22.51 -3.15
N SER A 375 11.61 -22.59 -2.38
CA SER A 375 12.89 -23.06 -2.90
C SER A 375 12.80 -24.49 -3.41
N ARG A 376 13.19 -24.72 -4.66
CA ARG A 376 13.38 -26.08 -5.20
C ARG A 376 14.61 -26.76 -4.61
N VAL A 377 15.51 -26.00 -3.98
CA VAL A 377 16.60 -26.52 -3.17
C VAL A 377 16.05 -27.36 -2.02
N ASN A 378 14.98 -26.91 -1.36
CA ASN A 378 14.34 -27.68 -0.29
C ASN A 378 13.76 -29.00 -0.83
N GLU A 379 13.15 -29.01 -2.02
CA GLU A 379 12.67 -30.25 -2.64
C GLU A 379 13.79 -31.24 -2.93
N ILE A 380 14.93 -30.74 -3.43
CA ILE A 380 16.14 -31.53 -3.71
C ILE A 380 16.79 -32.04 -2.43
N LEU A 381 16.85 -31.22 -1.38
CA LEU A 381 17.36 -31.61 -0.06
C LEU A 381 16.46 -32.66 0.61
N GLU A 382 15.14 -32.51 0.50
CA GLU A 382 14.17 -33.48 0.99
C GLU A 382 14.20 -34.79 0.19
N ASN A 383 14.54 -34.75 -1.11
CA ASN A 383 14.65 -35.92 -1.99
C ASN A 383 15.95 -35.89 -2.82
N PRO A 384 17.10 -36.27 -2.24
CA PRO A 384 18.41 -36.17 -2.91
C PRO A 384 18.52 -36.94 -4.24
N ASP A 385 17.69 -37.97 -4.44
CA ASP A 385 17.64 -38.79 -5.65
C ASP A 385 17.01 -38.09 -6.85
N LEU A 386 16.44 -36.87 -6.67
CA LEU A 386 15.90 -36.05 -7.76
C LEU A 386 16.97 -35.66 -8.80
N ILE A 387 18.23 -35.55 -8.39
CA ILE A 387 19.36 -35.27 -9.27
C ILE A 387 20.51 -36.24 -9.03
N ASN A 388 21.12 -36.70 -10.12
CA ASN A 388 22.21 -37.67 -10.04
C ASN A 388 23.56 -37.01 -9.70
N ASN A 389 24.56 -37.83 -9.37
CA ASN A 389 25.90 -37.35 -8.98
C ASN A 389 26.56 -36.46 -10.06
N ARG A 390 26.37 -36.73 -11.35
CA ARG A 390 26.93 -35.88 -12.42
C ARG A 390 26.24 -34.51 -12.45
N GLN A 391 24.94 -34.47 -12.22
CA GLN A 391 24.17 -33.23 -12.11
C GLN A 391 24.61 -32.39 -10.91
N TRP A 392 24.86 -33.02 -9.75
CA TRP A 392 25.46 -32.36 -8.59
C TRP A 392 26.82 -31.74 -8.90
N LYS A 393 27.73 -32.50 -9.51
CA LYS A 393 29.05 -32.01 -9.90
C LYS A 393 28.98 -30.88 -10.94
N ALA A 394 27.98 -30.90 -11.82
CA ALA A 394 27.77 -29.84 -12.80
C ALA A 394 27.27 -28.54 -12.17
N ILE A 395 26.40 -28.62 -11.15
CA ILE A 395 26.00 -27.46 -10.36
C ILE A 395 27.24 -26.85 -9.70
N ASP A 396 28.08 -27.68 -9.06
CA ASP A 396 29.27 -27.22 -8.38
C ASP A 396 30.30 -26.59 -9.34
N TYR A 397 30.50 -27.20 -10.52
CA TYR A 397 31.33 -26.64 -11.59
C TYR A 397 30.86 -25.23 -11.99
N LEU A 398 29.55 -25.01 -12.17
CA LEU A 398 28.99 -23.70 -12.54
C LEU A 398 28.91 -22.68 -11.40
N LYS A 399 29.30 -23.03 -10.17
CA LYS A 399 29.51 -22.01 -9.13
C LYS A 399 30.81 -21.22 -9.37
N SER A 400 31.81 -21.88 -9.94
CA SER A 400 33.12 -21.29 -10.25
C SER A 400 33.31 -20.98 -11.74
N ASN A 401 32.38 -21.38 -12.60
CA ASN A 401 32.40 -21.16 -14.04
C ASN A 401 31.07 -20.59 -14.52
N ASP A 402 31.07 -19.73 -15.54
CA ASP A 402 29.84 -19.04 -15.94
C ASP A 402 28.91 -19.87 -16.82
N ILE A 403 29.46 -20.73 -17.69
CA ILE A 403 28.71 -21.51 -18.67
C ILE A 403 29.25 -22.93 -18.77
N ILE A 404 28.40 -23.86 -19.21
CA ILE A 404 28.81 -25.20 -19.61
C ILE A 404 28.05 -25.61 -20.89
N THR A 405 28.74 -26.23 -21.83
CA THR A 405 28.13 -26.82 -23.02
C THR A 405 27.88 -28.31 -22.84
N SER A 406 27.05 -28.91 -23.68
CA SER A 406 26.85 -30.37 -23.64
C SER A 406 28.08 -31.19 -24.05
N ILE A 407 29.07 -30.54 -24.69
CA ILE A 407 30.35 -31.17 -25.05
C ILE A 407 31.25 -31.18 -23.82
N GLU A 408 31.47 -30.01 -23.20
CA GLU A 408 32.26 -29.88 -21.97
C GLU A 408 31.70 -30.75 -20.84
N TYR A 409 30.38 -30.82 -20.67
CA TYR A 409 29.73 -31.71 -19.70
C TYR A 409 30.08 -33.19 -19.95
N ALA A 410 30.02 -33.63 -21.20
CA ALA A 410 30.30 -35.02 -21.57
C ALA A 410 31.77 -35.37 -21.30
N GLU A 411 32.69 -34.44 -21.58
CA GLU A 411 34.12 -34.58 -21.33
C GLU A 411 34.44 -34.56 -19.82
N LEU A 412 33.92 -33.58 -19.08
CA LEU A 412 34.15 -33.41 -17.64
C LEU A 412 33.67 -34.61 -16.82
N PHE A 413 32.53 -35.21 -17.20
CA PHE A 413 31.92 -36.31 -16.45
C PHE A 413 31.99 -37.66 -17.16
N ASN A 414 32.84 -37.78 -18.18
CA ASN A 414 33.11 -38.99 -18.95
C ASN A 414 31.83 -39.78 -19.31
N CYS A 415 30.87 -39.10 -19.95
CA CYS A 415 29.59 -39.70 -20.31
C CYS A 415 29.25 -39.45 -21.79
N SER A 416 28.28 -40.20 -22.33
CA SER A 416 27.88 -40.02 -23.73
C SER A 416 27.25 -38.64 -23.95
N HIS A 417 27.39 -38.05 -25.15
CA HIS A 417 26.68 -36.80 -25.48
C HIS A 417 25.15 -36.90 -25.32
N ARG A 418 24.57 -38.09 -25.47
CA ARG A 418 23.14 -38.31 -25.21
C ARG A 418 22.83 -38.17 -23.72
N THR A 419 23.64 -38.79 -22.87
CA THR A 419 23.54 -38.68 -21.41
C THR A 419 23.72 -37.25 -20.94
N ALA A 420 24.75 -36.55 -21.40
CA ALA A 420 24.98 -35.14 -21.09
C ALA A 420 23.77 -34.26 -21.41
N ARG A 421 23.17 -34.43 -22.61
CA ARG A 421 21.96 -33.68 -22.98
C ARG A 421 20.75 -34.04 -22.13
N MET A 422 20.59 -35.29 -21.72
CA MET A 422 19.51 -35.71 -20.82
C MET A 422 19.69 -35.13 -19.42
N ASP A 423 20.90 -35.21 -18.86
CA ASP A 423 21.22 -34.67 -17.53
C ASP A 423 21.00 -33.14 -17.51
N LEU A 424 21.53 -32.43 -18.50
CA LEU A 424 21.35 -30.98 -18.66
C LEU A 424 19.88 -30.61 -18.89
N LYS A 425 19.15 -31.38 -19.69
CA LYS A 425 17.70 -31.18 -19.86
C LYS A 425 16.96 -31.36 -18.53
N GLY A 426 17.28 -32.39 -17.76
CA GLY A 426 16.69 -32.60 -16.43
C GLY A 426 16.92 -31.40 -15.51
N LEU A 427 18.13 -30.85 -15.49
CA LEU A 427 18.45 -29.63 -14.72
C LEU A 427 17.69 -28.39 -15.22
N VAL A 428 17.42 -28.29 -16.52
CA VAL A 428 16.60 -27.21 -17.10
C VAL A 428 15.11 -27.39 -16.78
N ASP A 429 14.59 -28.61 -16.87
CA ASP A 429 13.19 -28.94 -16.54
C ASP A 429 12.93 -28.74 -15.02
N LEU A 430 13.96 -28.97 -14.20
CA LEU A 430 13.98 -28.62 -12.78
C LEU A 430 14.20 -27.13 -12.52
N GLY A 431 14.42 -26.29 -13.54
CA GLY A 431 14.64 -24.86 -13.35
C GLY A 431 15.88 -24.52 -12.51
N ILE A 432 16.88 -25.39 -12.52
CA ILE A 432 18.20 -25.19 -11.88
C ILE A 432 19.13 -24.52 -12.89
N PHE A 433 19.08 -24.97 -14.16
CA PHE A 433 19.85 -24.40 -15.26
C PHE A 433 18.94 -23.64 -16.22
N GLU A 434 19.46 -22.59 -16.83
CA GLU A 434 18.83 -21.94 -17.98
C GLU A 434 19.60 -22.29 -19.26
N LYS A 435 18.88 -22.65 -20.32
CA LYS A 435 19.45 -22.93 -21.64
C LYS A 435 19.49 -21.65 -22.48
N LYS A 436 20.67 -21.22 -22.91
CA LYS A 436 20.88 -20.04 -23.76
C LYS A 436 21.50 -20.43 -25.13
N GLY A 437 21.35 -19.55 -26.12
CA GLY A 437 21.89 -19.73 -27.46
C GLY A 437 21.04 -20.58 -28.41
N LYS A 438 21.50 -20.71 -29.66
CA LYS A 438 20.84 -21.51 -30.73
C LYS A 438 21.87 -22.34 -31.49
N GLY A 439 21.45 -23.52 -31.97
CA GLY A 439 22.31 -24.41 -32.75
C GLY A 439 23.58 -24.81 -32.02
N ASN A 440 24.74 -24.55 -32.64
CA ASN A 440 26.06 -24.90 -32.08
C ASN A 440 26.53 -23.95 -30.96
N GLN A 441 25.80 -22.87 -30.67
CA GLN A 441 26.10 -21.93 -29.58
C GLN A 441 25.29 -22.19 -28.30
N ILE A 442 24.62 -23.35 -28.22
CA ILE A 442 23.85 -23.72 -27.04
C ILE A 442 24.79 -23.94 -25.86
N HIS A 443 24.55 -23.20 -24.79
CA HIS A 443 25.21 -23.35 -23.50
C HIS A 443 24.17 -23.26 -22.38
N TYR A 444 24.57 -23.71 -21.20
CA TYR A 444 23.73 -23.76 -20.02
C TYR A 444 24.38 -22.92 -18.94
N ILE A 445 23.57 -22.15 -18.22
CA ILE A 445 23.99 -21.31 -17.10
C ILE A 445 23.26 -21.74 -15.84
N LEU A 446 23.94 -21.65 -14.70
CA LEU A 446 23.33 -21.87 -13.40
C LEU A 446 22.46 -20.68 -13.04
N ILE A 447 21.19 -20.91 -12.73
CA ILE A 447 20.29 -19.86 -12.25
C ILE A 447 20.85 -19.30 -10.94
N ARG A 448 20.83 -17.97 -10.80
CA ARG A 448 21.56 -17.23 -9.76
C ARG A 448 21.33 -17.78 -8.34
N SER A 449 20.10 -18.18 -8.04
CA SER A 449 19.73 -18.70 -6.71
C SER A 449 20.49 -19.99 -6.36
N TYR A 450 20.78 -20.84 -7.33
CA TYR A 450 21.48 -22.11 -7.10
C TYR A 450 23.00 -21.96 -6.97
N ARG A 451 23.58 -20.75 -7.14
CA ARG A 451 25.01 -20.52 -6.92
C ARG A 451 25.43 -20.69 -5.45
N GLN A 452 24.52 -20.42 -4.51
CA GLN A 452 24.77 -20.54 -3.07
C GLN A 452 24.40 -21.91 -2.49
N LEU A 453 24.02 -22.87 -3.34
CA LEU A 453 23.53 -24.16 -2.90
C LEU A 453 24.67 -24.95 -2.22
N PRO A 454 24.51 -25.40 -0.96
CA PRO A 454 25.59 -26.08 -0.23
C PRO A 454 25.99 -27.37 -0.94
N ALA A 455 27.29 -27.69 -0.93
CA ALA A 455 27.75 -28.99 -1.41
C ALA A 455 27.23 -30.07 -0.44
N ILE A 456 26.22 -30.84 -0.86
CA ILE A 456 25.75 -31.97 -0.07
C ILE A 456 26.85 -33.04 -0.10
N ALA A 457 27.26 -33.52 1.07
CA ALA A 457 28.15 -34.67 1.19
C ALA A 457 27.57 -35.82 0.35
N GLY A 458 28.28 -36.19 -0.71
CA GLY A 458 27.79 -37.14 -1.69
C GLY A 458 27.34 -38.44 -1.04
N ASN A 459 26.17 -38.92 -1.45
CA ASN A 459 25.85 -40.34 -1.38
C ASN A 459 26.97 -41.10 -2.12
N GLY A 460 27.85 -41.69 -1.31
CA GLY A 460 28.72 -42.81 -1.64
C GLY A 460 29.54 -42.68 -2.92
N ASP A 461 30.81 -42.32 -2.77
CA ASP A 461 31.86 -43.06 -3.47
C ASP A 461 31.80 -44.52 -2.98
N GLY A 462 30.91 -45.29 -3.59
CA GLY A 462 30.73 -46.72 -3.39
C GLY A 462 31.06 -47.47 -4.66
N ASN A 463 32.36 -47.70 -4.84
CA ASN A 463 33.06 -48.51 -5.86
C ASN A 463 33.11 -47.98 -7.31
#